data_AF-A0A1H3PMQ3-F1
#
_entry.id   AF-A0A1H3PMQ3-F1
#
_cell.length_a   1.000
_cell.length_b   1.000
_cell.length_c   1.000
_cell.angle_alpha   90.00
_cell.angle_beta   90.00
_cell.angle_gamma   90.00
#
_symmetry.space_group_name_H-M   'P 1'
#
loop_
_entity.id
_entity.type
_entity.pdbx_description
1 polymer ?
#
loop_
_entity_poly.entity_id
_entity_poly.type
_entity_poly.pdbx_seq_one_letter_code
_entity_poly.pdbx_strand_id
1 'polypeptide(L)'
;MKENENIIAVITSGLTSDWENFAKIVSFHQNGIEQLEQWLLRKRWRESLAVSEEEAAVFAPFVVMLSFQEIRKKTIATRFFSLRKAKLEAALQRIINDFPPAPFDIIRKDRNLAPLFRQLSEAMKKEFHFIFPQQEETADEAERENDQEWLSKWAVRPHFPVYLRYYENIENKQLKSNFQKLAADMLKKQSHHPHVRRVYYRLLDYHRNYEEGIEALFHSIDDPLSLTPEEKQFIKKARDNGSYDIRVLIHHFIERFIERKTKRHYSEAINYIQLLQQDYAKDDEGYFAAYLAALQQKYSRLASFQKELITRVQSPSNDSQSARSKRK
;
A
#
# COMPACT_ATOMS: atom_id res chain seq x y z
N MET A 1 -18.77 -6.58 -12.20
CA MET A 1 -17.86 -7.74 -11.99
C MET A 1 -18.24 -8.92 -12.86
N LYS A 2 -19.49 -9.41 -12.85
CA LYS A 2 -19.89 -10.59 -13.65
C LYS A 2 -19.84 -10.42 -15.18
N GLU A 3 -19.94 -9.19 -15.70
CA GLU A 3 -19.83 -8.94 -17.15
C GLU A 3 -18.37 -8.94 -17.66
N ASN A 4 -17.40 -8.55 -16.83
CA ASN A 4 -15.99 -8.41 -17.23
C ASN A 4 -15.28 -9.77 -17.32
N GLU A 5 -15.60 -10.67 -16.39
CA GLU A 5 -15.10 -12.05 -16.39
C GLU A 5 -15.55 -12.79 -17.66
N ASN A 6 -16.68 -12.39 -18.25
CA ASN A 6 -17.23 -13.03 -19.43
C ASN A 6 -16.38 -12.76 -20.68
N ILE A 7 -15.86 -11.53 -20.88
CA ILE A 7 -15.11 -11.19 -22.10
C ILE A 7 -13.76 -11.91 -22.15
N ILE A 8 -13.01 -11.92 -21.05
CA ILE A 8 -11.74 -12.68 -21.00
C ILE A 8 -12.03 -14.17 -21.13
N ALA A 9 -13.03 -14.70 -20.43
CA ALA A 9 -13.37 -16.12 -20.55
C ALA A 9 -13.76 -16.50 -21.98
N VAL A 10 -14.51 -15.66 -22.70
CA VAL A 10 -14.87 -15.86 -24.11
C VAL A 10 -13.63 -15.81 -25.00
N ILE A 11 -12.76 -14.80 -24.85
CA ILE A 11 -11.54 -14.70 -25.67
C ILE A 11 -10.61 -15.89 -25.40
N THR A 12 -10.38 -16.21 -24.12
CA THR A 12 -9.52 -17.31 -23.70
C THR A 12 -10.06 -18.66 -24.16
N SER A 13 -11.35 -18.93 -23.95
CA SER A 13 -11.95 -20.20 -24.39
C SER A 13 -11.96 -20.34 -25.91
N GLY A 14 -12.29 -19.27 -26.64
CA GLY A 14 -12.36 -19.27 -28.09
C GLY A 14 -11.01 -19.39 -28.79
N LEU A 15 -9.92 -18.88 -28.19
CA LEU A 15 -8.59 -18.88 -28.80
C LEU A 15 -7.61 -19.90 -28.21
N THR A 16 -8.02 -20.71 -27.24
CA THR A 16 -7.13 -21.68 -26.58
C THR A 16 -6.45 -22.62 -27.58
N SER A 17 -7.21 -23.19 -28.52
CA SER A 17 -6.68 -24.11 -29.53
C SER A 17 -5.70 -23.41 -30.49
N ASP A 18 -6.05 -22.19 -30.91
CA ASP A 18 -5.17 -21.37 -31.76
C ASP A 18 -3.84 -21.07 -31.06
N TRP A 19 -3.87 -20.68 -29.79
CA TRP A 19 -2.65 -20.40 -29.02
C TRP A 19 -1.77 -21.64 -28.83
N GLU A 20 -2.36 -22.83 -28.68
CA GLU A 20 -1.59 -24.08 -28.62
C GLU A 20 -0.91 -24.40 -29.94
N ASN A 21 -1.63 -24.20 -31.04
CA ASN A 21 -1.07 -24.39 -32.37
C ASN A 21 0.06 -23.38 -32.63
N PHE A 22 -0.17 -22.09 -32.36
CA PHE A 22 0.85 -21.06 -32.56
C PHE A 22 2.03 -21.20 -31.61
N ALA A 23 1.86 -21.70 -30.38
CA ALA A 23 2.97 -22.01 -29.51
C ALA A 23 3.89 -23.09 -30.12
N LYS A 24 3.33 -24.12 -30.77
CA LYS A 24 4.11 -25.13 -31.50
C LYS A 24 4.76 -24.51 -32.75
N ILE A 25 3.99 -23.76 -33.55
CA ILE A 25 4.49 -23.13 -34.78
C ILE A 25 5.65 -22.19 -34.48
N VAL A 26 5.51 -21.29 -33.50
CA VAL A 26 6.56 -20.35 -33.07
C VAL A 26 7.79 -21.08 -32.51
N SER A 27 7.59 -22.20 -31.82
CA SER A 27 8.71 -22.99 -31.26
C SER A 27 9.52 -23.71 -32.35
N PHE A 28 8.85 -24.33 -33.32
CA PHE A 28 9.46 -25.33 -34.21
C PHE A 28 9.66 -24.87 -35.65
N HIS A 29 8.93 -23.85 -36.13
CA HIS A 29 9.06 -23.38 -37.51
C HIS A 29 9.94 -22.14 -37.60
N GLN A 30 10.79 -22.09 -38.63
CA GLN A 30 11.67 -20.96 -38.89
C GLN A 30 10.88 -19.66 -39.08
N ASN A 31 9.73 -19.74 -39.76
CA ASN A 31 8.84 -18.62 -40.05
C ASN A 31 7.62 -18.59 -39.11
N GLY A 32 7.75 -19.15 -37.91
CA GLY A 32 6.61 -19.31 -37.01
C GLY A 32 6.08 -17.99 -36.45
N ILE A 33 6.97 -17.00 -36.26
CA ILE A 33 6.61 -15.68 -35.75
C ILE A 33 5.88 -14.89 -36.83
N GLU A 34 6.37 -14.89 -38.07
CA GLU A 34 5.73 -14.22 -39.20
C GLU A 34 4.33 -14.78 -39.48
N GLN A 35 4.14 -16.10 -39.29
CA GLN A 35 2.82 -16.73 -39.38
C GLN A 35 1.86 -16.25 -38.28
N LEU A 36 2.35 -16.15 -37.03
CA LEU A 36 1.58 -15.59 -35.93
C LEU A 36 1.18 -14.14 -36.22
N GLU A 37 2.12 -13.32 -36.70
CA GLU A 37 1.86 -11.93 -37.03
C GLU A 37 0.80 -11.78 -38.12
N GLN A 38 0.92 -12.55 -39.21
CA GLN A 38 -0.08 -12.53 -40.28
C GLN A 38 -1.46 -12.99 -39.80
N TRP A 39 -1.51 -13.96 -38.89
CA TRP A 39 -2.77 -14.40 -38.30
C TRP A 39 -3.42 -13.29 -37.44
N LEU A 40 -2.62 -12.59 -36.63
CA LEU A 40 -3.07 -11.48 -35.80
C LEU A 40 -3.51 -10.26 -36.63
N LEU A 41 -2.68 -9.82 -37.59
CA LEU A 41 -2.93 -8.64 -38.42
C LEU A 41 -4.14 -8.83 -39.35
N ARG A 42 -4.33 -10.03 -39.88
CA ARG A 42 -5.52 -10.37 -40.70
C ARG A 42 -6.76 -10.65 -39.86
N LYS A 43 -6.69 -10.49 -38.53
CA LYS A 43 -7.77 -10.72 -37.58
C LYS A 43 -8.47 -12.07 -37.76
N ARG A 44 -7.71 -13.12 -38.09
CA ARG A 44 -8.29 -14.47 -38.32
C ARG A 44 -8.94 -15.05 -37.06
N TRP A 45 -8.52 -14.60 -35.89
CA TRP A 45 -9.14 -14.90 -34.60
C TRP A 45 -10.61 -14.47 -34.50
N ARG A 46 -11.11 -13.57 -35.37
CA ARG A 46 -12.52 -13.14 -35.37
C ARG A 46 -13.48 -14.29 -35.61
N GLU A 47 -13.07 -15.28 -36.40
CA GLU A 47 -13.86 -16.47 -36.74
C GLU A 47 -14.02 -17.35 -35.51
N SER A 48 -12.92 -17.58 -34.78
CA SER A 48 -12.91 -18.31 -33.51
C SER A 48 -13.73 -17.63 -32.41
N LEU A 49 -13.85 -16.30 -32.45
CA LEU A 49 -14.61 -15.52 -31.47
C LEU A 49 -16.03 -15.14 -31.90
N ALA A 50 -16.42 -15.44 -33.14
CA ALA A 50 -17.70 -15.07 -33.73
C ALA A 50 -18.06 -13.57 -33.56
N VAL A 51 -17.06 -12.68 -33.64
CA VAL A 51 -17.24 -11.23 -33.49
C VAL A 51 -17.34 -10.53 -34.85
N SER A 52 -18.07 -9.42 -34.89
CA SER A 52 -18.18 -8.57 -36.08
C SER A 52 -16.84 -7.89 -36.43
N GLU A 53 -16.74 -7.36 -37.64
CA GLU A 53 -15.52 -6.66 -38.08
C GLU A 53 -15.24 -5.38 -37.27
N GLU A 54 -16.31 -4.67 -36.87
CA GLU A 54 -16.25 -3.46 -36.07
C GLU A 54 -15.76 -3.78 -34.64
N GLU A 55 -16.35 -4.78 -34.00
CA GLU A 55 -15.89 -5.27 -32.69
C GLU A 55 -14.44 -5.76 -32.78
N ALA A 56 -14.10 -6.50 -33.84
CA ALA A 56 -12.75 -6.97 -34.04
C ALA A 56 -11.73 -5.83 -34.20
N ALA A 57 -12.14 -4.66 -34.72
CA ALA A 57 -11.27 -3.48 -34.79
C ALA A 57 -11.02 -2.87 -33.40
N VAL A 58 -12.03 -2.84 -32.54
CA VAL A 58 -11.89 -2.34 -31.16
C VAL A 58 -11.06 -3.30 -30.31
N PHE A 59 -11.34 -4.60 -30.36
CA PHE A 59 -10.68 -5.60 -29.51
C PHE A 59 -9.28 -6.01 -29.99
N ALA A 60 -8.87 -5.63 -31.21
CA ALA A 60 -7.62 -6.10 -31.80
C ALA A 60 -6.39 -5.93 -30.89
N PRO A 61 -6.16 -4.75 -30.26
CA PRO A 61 -4.97 -4.60 -29.42
C PRO A 61 -5.01 -5.48 -28.18
N PHE A 62 -6.20 -5.67 -27.60
CA PHE A 62 -6.39 -6.52 -26.43
C PHE A 62 -6.14 -8.00 -26.78
N VAL A 63 -6.71 -8.49 -27.88
CA VAL A 63 -6.53 -9.87 -28.35
C VAL A 63 -5.08 -10.16 -28.72
N VAL A 64 -4.39 -9.21 -29.35
CA VAL A 64 -2.96 -9.32 -29.67
C VAL A 64 -2.14 -9.49 -28.40
N MET A 65 -2.25 -8.57 -27.44
CA MET A 65 -1.47 -8.64 -26.20
C MET A 65 -1.73 -9.94 -25.43
N LEU A 66 -3.01 -10.34 -25.31
CA LEU A 66 -3.38 -11.56 -24.62
C LEU A 66 -2.84 -12.80 -25.34
N SER A 67 -2.90 -12.83 -26.68
CA SER A 67 -2.34 -13.92 -27.48
C SER A 67 -0.83 -14.08 -27.27
N PHE A 68 -0.09 -12.97 -27.27
CA PHE A 68 1.35 -12.99 -26.99
C PHE A 68 1.66 -13.50 -25.58
N GLN A 69 0.88 -13.09 -24.57
CA GLN A 69 1.04 -13.56 -23.20
C GLN A 69 0.80 -15.08 -23.08
N GLU A 70 -0.27 -15.60 -23.69
CA GLU A 70 -0.62 -17.02 -23.62
C GLU A 70 0.32 -17.91 -24.44
N ILE A 71 0.73 -17.46 -25.62
CA ILE A 71 1.75 -18.14 -26.43
C ILE A 71 3.09 -18.17 -25.68
N ARG A 72 3.48 -17.09 -24.99
CA ARG A 72 4.66 -17.07 -24.12
C ARG A 72 4.55 -18.11 -23.00
N LYS A 73 3.45 -18.16 -22.27
CA LYS A 73 3.25 -19.17 -21.20
C LYS A 73 3.42 -20.59 -21.74
N LYS A 74 2.80 -20.90 -22.87
CA LYS A 74 2.87 -22.23 -23.51
C LYS A 74 4.28 -22.56 -24.03
N THR A 75 4.98 -21.60 -24.63
CA THR A 75 6.37 -21.79 -25.11
C THR A 75 7.41 -21.88 -23.98
N ILE A 76 7.15 -21.25 -22.82
CA ILE A 76 7.94 -21.47 -21.60
C ILE A 76 7.76 -22.90 -21.10
N ALA A 77 6.52 -23.39 -21.06
CA ALA A 77 6.22 -24.76 -20.65
C ALA A 77 6.92 -25.81 -21.52
N THR A 78 7.09 -25.54 -22.81
CA THR A 78 7.85 -26.40 -23.74
C THR A 78 9.37 -26.17 -23.73
N ARG A 79 9.87 -25.20 -22.94
CA ARG A 79 11.29 -24.80 -22.82
C ARG A 79 11.93 -24.18 -24.08
N PHE A 80 11.14 -23.77 -25.07
CA PHE A 80 11.64 -23.16 -26.32
C PHE A 80 11.62 -21.64 -26.32
N PHE A 81 11.04 -20.99 -25.29
CA PHE A 81 10.86 -19.54 -25.26
C PHE A 81 12.16 -18.73 -25.37
N SER A 82 13.25 -19.15 -24.71
CA SER A 82 14.52 -18.39 -24.68
C SER A 82 15.13 -18.17 -26.07
N LEU A 83 14.91 -19.11 -27.00
CA LEU A 83 15.44 -19.05 -28.37
C LEU A 83 14.69 -18.06 -29.28
N ARG A 84 13.49 -17.66 -28.89
CA ARG A 84 12.58 -16.84 -29.72
C ARG A 84 12.15 -15.54 -29.06
N LYS A 85 12.47 -15.34 -27.77
CA LYS A 85 12.08 -14.18 -26.96
C LYS A 85 12.25 -12.85 -27.68
N ALA A 86 13.48 -12.50 -28.10
CA ALA A 86 13.76 -11.19 -28.70
C ALA A 86 12.97 -10.94 -30.00
N LYS A 87 12.80 -11.98 -30.83
CA LYS A 87 12.01 -11.89 -32.06
C LYS A 87 10.52 -11.73 -31.76
N LEU A 88 10.02 -12.42 -30.74
CA LEU A 88 8.62 -12.33 -30.29
C LEU A 88 8.32 -10.95 -29.68
N GLU A 89 9.24 -10.39 -28.90
CA GLU A 89 9.16 -9.02 -28.37
C GLU A 89 9.14 -7.99 -29.51
N ALA A 90 10.02 -8.13 -30.50
CA ALA A 90 10.06 -7.24 -31.67
C ALA A 90 8.77 -7.33 -32.51
N ALA A 91 8.24 -8.54 -32.70
CA ALA A 91 6.99 -8.79 -33.41
C ALA A 91 5.80 -8.09 -32.74
N LEU A 92 5.67 -8.27 -31.42
CA LEU A 92 4.66 -7.60 -30.62
C LEU A 92 4.78 -6.08 -30.72
N GLN A 93 5.99 -5.53 -30.55
CA GLN A 93 6.24 -4.08 -30.64
C GLN A 93 5.82 -3.50 -31.98
N ARG A 94 6.17 -4.19 -33.08
CA ARG A 94 5.77 -3.78 -34.42
C ARG A 94 4.24 -3.80 -34.59
N ILE A 95 3.57 -4.91 -34.28
CA ILE A 95 2.12 -5.02 -34.42
C ILE A 95 1.40 -3.94 -33.61
N ILE A 96 1.82 -3.70 -32.38
CA ILE A 96 1.16 -2.71 -31.53
C ILE A 96 1.38 -1.28 -32.04
N ASN A 97 2.57 -0.96 -32.54
CA ASN A 97 2.86 0.35 -33.12
C ASN A 97 2.06 0.62 -34.41
N ASP A 98 1.67 -0.44 -35.12
CA ASP A 98 0.86 -0.34 -36.34
C ASP A 98 -0.65 -0.13 -36.04
N PHE A 99 -1.10 -0.30 -34.79
CA PHE A 99 -2.49 -0.01 -34.43
C PHE A 99 -2.76 1.49 -34.33
N PRO A 100 -3.90 1.97 -34.83
CA PRO A 100 -4.32 3.36 -34.59
C PRO A 100 -4.59 3.59 -33.09
N PRO A 101 -4.51 4.84 -32.60
CA PRO A 101 -4.78 5.16 -31.18
C PRO A 101 -6.23 4.87 -30.74
N ALA A 102 -7.20 5.04 -31.64
CA ALA A 102 -8.63 5.01 -31.32
C ALA A 102 -9.12 3.72 -30.62
N PRO A 103 -8.78 2.50 -31.06
CA PRO A 103 -9.10 1.26 -30.33
C PRO A 103 -8.60 1.25 -28.89
N PHE A 104 -7.39 1.75 -28.63
CA PHE A 104 -6.86 1.80 -27.26
C PHE A 104 -7.66 2.77 -26.39
N ASP A 105 -8.05 3.92 -26.94
CA ASP A 105 -8.83 4.91 -26.19
C ASP A 105 -10.24 4.41 -25.87
N ILE A 106 -10.86 3.65 -26.80
CA ILE A 106 -12.14 2.99 -26.55
C ILE A 106 -11.98 1.99 -25.39
N ILE A 107 -10.97 1.11 -25.44
CA ILE A 107 -10.71 0.12 -24.38
C ILE A 107 -10.43 0.79 -23.03
N ARG A 108 -9.68 1.89 -23.01
CA ARG A 108 -9.33 2.64 -21.78
C ARG A 108 -10.51 3.39 -21.16
N LYS A 109 -11.45 3.87 -21.99
CA LYS A 109 -12.66 4.55 -21.52
C LYS A 109 -13.77 3.58 -21.14
N ASP A 110 -13.72 2.37 -21.67
CA ASP A 110 -14.67 1.32 -21.35
C ASP A 110 -14.52 0.88 -19.88
N ARG A 111 -15.59 1.04 -19.10
CA ARG A 111 -15.63 0.75 -17.66
C ARG A 111 -15.27 -0.70 -17.33
N ASN A 112 -15.54 -1.62 -18.25
CA ASN A 112 -15.37 -3.05 -18.07
C ASN A 112 -13.99 -3.53 -18.54
N LEU A 113 -13.50 -2.98 -19.64
CA LEU A 113 -12.23 -3.37 -20.25
C LEU A 113 -11.03 -2.62 -19.67
N ALA A 114 -11.19 -1.39 -19.21
CA ALA A 114 -10.06 -0.57 -18.73
C ALA A 114 -9.24 -1.21 -17.59
N PRO A 115 -9.84 -1.84 -16.56
CA PRO A 115 -9.06 -2.51 -15.51
C PRO A 115 -8.26 -3.70 -16.05
N LEU A 116 -8.86 -4.47 -16.96
CA LEU A 116 -8.25 -5.65 -17.56
C LEU A 116 -7.10 -5.26 -18.49
N PHE A 117 -7.34 -4.23 -19.31
CA PHE A 117 -6.32 -3.66 -20.18
C PHE A 117 -5.14 -3.14 -19.35
N ARG A 118 -5.38 -2.43 -18.24
CA ARG A 118 -4.31 -1.98 -17.34
C ARG A 118 -3.49 -3.15 -16.77
N GLN A 119 -4.16 -4.20 -16.29
CA GLN A 119 -3.47 -5.38 -15.76
C GLN A 119 -2.63 -6.07 -16.84
N LEU A 120 -3.19 -6.23 -18.04
CA LEU A 120 -2.49 -6.81 -19.18
C LEU A 120 -1.30 -5.93 -19.59
N SER A 121 -1.48 -4.62 -19.71
CA SER A 121 -0.41 -3.68 -20.02
C SER A 121 0.76 -3.74 -19.04
N GLU A 122 0.48 -3.81 -17.73
CA GLU A 122 1.53 -3.98 -16.72
C GLU A 122 2.24 -5.33 -16.83
N ALA A 123 1.50 -6.41 -17.11
CA ALA A 123 2.10 -7.71 -17.40
C ALA A 123 3.00 -7.66 -18.64
N MET A 124 2.57 -6.99 -19.72
CA MET A 124 3.36 -6.84 -20.95
C MET A 124 4.63 -6.02 -20.70
N LYS A 125 4.57 -4.91 -19.97
CA LYS A 125 5.75 -4.12 -19.57
C LYS A 125 6.75 -4.98 -18.80
N LYS A 126 6.28 -5.76 -17.83
CA LYS A 126 7.13 -6.60 -16.99
C LYS A 126 7.72 -7.81 -17.74
N GLU A 127 6.94 -8.45 -18.59
CA GLU A 127 7.32 -9.73 -19.22
C GLU A 127 8.05 -9.58 -20.56
N PHE A 128 7.75 -8.51 -21.31
CA PHE A 128 8.24 -8.27 -22.68
C PHE A 128 9.06 -6.98 -22.82
N HIS A 129 9.27 -6.21 -21.74
CA HIS A 129 9.88 -4.85 -21.80
C HIS A 129 9.18 -3.94 -22.82
N PHE A 130 7.87 -4.16 -22.95
CA PHE A 130 7.07 -3.57 -24.01
C PHE A 130 6.84 -2.07 -23.75
N ILE A 131 7.02 -1.25 -24.78
CA ILE A 131 6.76 0.19 -24.74
C ILE A 131 5.43 0.44 -25.45
N PHE A 132 4.41 0.87 -24.71
CA PHE A 132 3.18 1.30 -25.35
C PHE A 132 3.45 2.57 -26.17
N PRO A 133 2.91 2.68 -27.41
CA PRO A 133 2.98 3.93 -28.16
C PRO A 133 2.48 5.05 -27.24
N GLN A 134 3.31 6.07 -27.05
CA GLN A 134 3.07 7.16 -26.10
C GLN A 134 1.67 7.72 -26.35
N GLN A 135 0.82 7.66 -25.33
CA GLN A 135 -0.36 8.51 -25.28
C GLN A 135 0.12 9.94 -25.05
N GLU A 136 -0.55 10.91 -25.68
CA GLU A 136 -0.71 12.22 -25.07
C GLU A 136 -1.20 11.98 -23.65
N GLU A 137 -0.37 12.34 -22.66
CA GLU A 137 -0.65 12.17 -21.24
C GLU A 137 -2.11 12.55 -20.97
N THR A 138 -2.88 11.59 -20.46
CA THR A 138 -4.21 11.95 -19.99
C THR A 138 -4.06 13.07 -18.95
N ALA A 139 -5.00 14.01 -18.87
CA ALA A 139 -4.91 15.11 -17.89
C ALA A 139 -4.63 14.58 -16.46
N ASP A 140 -5.20 13.42 -16.12
CA ASP A 140 -4.96 12.70 -14.85
C ASP A 140 -3.51 12.19 -14.67
N GLU A 141 -2.78 11.88 -15.74
CA GLU A 141 -1.38 11.44 -15.70
C GLU A 141 -0.42 12.62 -15.63
N ALA A 142 -0.68 13.69 -16.39
CA ALA A 142 0.07 14.95 -16.29
C ALA A 142 -0.09 15.59 -14.91
N GLU A 143 -1.30 15.59 -14.34
CA GLU A 143 -1.55 16.04 -12.97
C GLU A 143 -0.81 15.18 -11.94
N ARG A 144 -0.72 13.87 -12.14
CA ARG A 144 0.07 12.98 -11.25
C ARG A 144 1.56 13.25 -11.32
N GLU A 145 2.09 13.48 -12.51
CA GLU A 145 3.51 13.82 -12.68
C GLU A 145 3.83 15.15 -12.00
N ASN A 146 2.96 16.15 -12.15
CA ASN A 146 3.07 17.43 -11.45
C ASN A 146 3.00 17.26 -9.92
N ASP A 147 2.07 16.44 -9.42
CA ASP A 147 1.94 16.12 -8.00
C ASP A 147 3.19 15.44 -7.43
N GLN A 148 3.75 14.49 -8.18
CA GLN A 148 4.97 13.79 -7.80
C GLN A 148 6.19 14.72 -7.82
N GLU A 149 6.31 15.58 -8.83
CA GLU A 149 7.36 16.59 -8.89
C GLU A 149 7.23 17.57 -7.71
N TRP A 150 6.03 18.03 -7.40
CA TRP A 150 5.76 18.89 -6.26
C TRP A 150 6.15 18.23 -4.94
N LEU A 151 5.73 16.97 -4.71
CA LEU A 151 6.07 16.22 -3.51
C LEU A 151 7.58 16.00 -3.39
N SER A 152 8.28 15.75 -4.50
CA SER A 152 9.74 15.61 -4.49
C SER A 152 10.44 16.88 -4.00
N LYS A 153 9.98 18.06 -4.42
CA LYS A 153 10.50 19.35 -3.96
C LYS A 153 10.13 19.61 -2.51
N TRP A 154 8.88 19.35 -2.13
CA TRP A 154 8.39 19.53 -0.76
C TRP A 154 9.10 18.61 0.24
N ALA A 155 9.36 17.36 -0.10
CA ALA A 155 9.97 16.37 0.79
C ALA A 155 11.40 16.73 1.21
N VAL A 156 12.10 17.60 0.45
CA VAL A 156 13.44 18.11 0.83
C VAL A 156 13.35 19.04 2.04
N ARG A 157 12.28 19.85 2.15
CA ARG A 157 12.04 20.78 3.26
C ARG A 157 10.57 20.75 3.65
N PRO A 158 10.11 19.64 4.27
CA PRO A 158 8.69 19.40 4.43
C PRO A 158 8.13 20.38 5.45
N HIS A 159 7.04 21.07 5.08
CA HIS A 159 6.32 21.94 6.00
C HIS A 159 4.83 21.61 5.94
N PHE A 160 4.24 21.30 7.10
CA PHE A 160 2.87 20.78 7.17
C PHE A 160 1.82 21.78 6.62
N PRO A 161 1.83 23.08 6.98
CA PRO A 161 0.96 24.08 6.35
C PRO A 161 1.11 24.26 4.83
N VAL A 162 2.27 23.90 4.25
CA VAL A 162 2.47 23.97 2.80
C VAL A 162 1.83 22.75 2.13
N TYR A 163 2.02 21.57 2.74
CA TYR A 163 1.34 20.34 2.35
C TYR A 163 -0.18 20.50 2.36
N LEU A 164 -0.74 21.02 3.46
CA LEU A 164 -2.18 21.13 3.63
C LEU A 164 -2.83 22.00 2.54
N ARG A 165 -2.24 23.17 2.26
CA ARG A 165 -2.72 24.08 1.20
C ARG A 165 -2.72 23.42 -0.18
N TYR A 166 -1.66 22.68 -0.52
CA TYR A 166 -1.61 21.97 -1.79
C TYR A 166 -2.64 20.82 -1.82
N TYR A 167 -2.66 20.01 -0.77
CA TYR A 167 -3.56 18.87 -0.63
C TYR A 167 -5.03 19.30 -0.76
N GLU A 168 -5.45 20.38 -0.12
CA GLU A 168 -6.83 20.85 -0.14
C GLU A 168 -7.31 21.22 -1.56
N ASN A 169 -6.41 21.74 -2.40
CA ASN A 169 -6.70 22.13 -3.79
C ASN A 169 -6.90 20.95 -4.76
N ILE A 170 -6.53 19.73 -4.38
CA ILE A 170 -6.75 18.55 -5.23
C ILE A 170 -8.24 18.17 -5.18
N GLU A 171 -8.94 18.34 -6.31
CA GLU A 171 -10.38 18.07 -6.40
C GLU A 171 -10.69 16.57 -6.49
N ASN A 172 -9.88 15.84 -7.26
CA ASN A 172 -10.10 14.41 -7.49
C ASN A 172 -9.77 13.60 -6.21
N LYS A 173 -10.80 12.94 -5.64
CA LYS A 173 -10.69 12.13 -4.42
C LYS A 173 -9.66 11.00 -4.53
N GLN A 174 -9.55 10.37 -5.70
CA GLN A 174 -8.60 9.28 -5.92
C GLN A 174 -7.17 9.82 -5.96
N LEU A 175 -6.95 10.97 -6.62
CA LEU A 175 -5.66 11.66 -6.62
C LEU A 175 -5.29 12.09 -5.19
N LYS A 176 -6.22 12.68 -4.42
CA LYS A 176 -6.02 12.99 -2.99
C LYS A 176 -5.52 11.79 -2.19
N SER A 177 -6.17 10.63 -2.34
CA SER A 177 -5.78 9.43 -1.60
C SER A 177 -4.40 8.92 -2.01
N ASN A 178 -4.08 8.96 -3.31
CA ASN A 178 -2.75 8.57 -3.81
C ASN A 178 -1.66 9.54 -3.34
N PHE A 179 -1.93 10.85 -3.43
CA PHE A 179 -1.05 11.93 -2.99
C PHE A 179 -0.72 11.82 -1.50
N GLN A 180 -1.73 11.55 -0.66
CA GLN A 180 -1.54 11.29 0.76
C GLN A 180 -0.57 10.13 1.02
N LYS A 181 -0.80 8.98 0.38
CA LYS A 181 0.05 7.79 0.54
C LYS A 181 1.49 8.07 0.10
N LEU A 182 1.65 8.69 -1.06
CA LEU A 182 2.96 9.03 -1.60
C LEU A 182 3.73 9.99 -0.67
N ALA A 183 3.05 11.01 -0.14
CA ALA A 183 3.65 11.94 0.82
C ALA A 183 4.11 11.23 2.10
N ALA A 184 3.29 10.34 2.66
CA ALA A 184 3.65 9.54 3.83
C ALA A 184 4.88 8.67 3.56
N ASP A 185 4.89 7.93 2.44
CA ASP A 185 6.01 7.07 2.04
C ASP A 185 7.32 7.83 1.87
N MET A 186 7.28 9.03 1.28
CA MET A 186 8.47 9.87 1.09
C MET A 186 9.04 10.38 2.41
N LEU A 187 8.19 10.78 3.35
CA LEU A 187 8.63 11.22 4.67
C LEU A 187 9.11 10.05 5.53
N LYS A 188 8.46 8.88 5.47
CA LYS A 188 8.84 7.66 6.19
C LYS A 188 10.31 7.28 5.90
N LYS A 189 10.71 7.32 4.63
CA LYS A 189 12.11 7.07 4.19
C LYS A 189 13.14 8.02 4.80
N GLN A 190 12.73 9.24 5.14
CA GLN A 190 13.58 10.31 5.69
C GLN A 190 13.33 10.58 7.18
N SER A 191 12.58 9.71 7.86
CA SER A 191 12.15 9.87 9.26
C SER A 191 13.29 9.88 10.29
N HIS A 192 14.51 9.54 9.89
CA HIS A 192 15.70 9.69 10.72
C HIS A 192 16.06 11.17 10.96
N HIS A 193 15.62 12.08 10.10
CA HIS A 193 15.75 13.52 10.32
C HIS A 193 14.65 14.05 11.25
N PRO A 194 14.98 14.66 12.42
CA PRO A 194 13.98 15.06 13.42
C PRO A 194 12.89 15.99 12.89
N HIS A 195 13.23 16.92 12.01
CA HIS A 195 12.26 17.84 11.41
C HIS A 195 11.26 17.12 10.50
N VAL A 196 11.75 16.22 9.63
CA VAL A 196 10.92 15.41 8.73
C VAL A 196 9.99 14.51 9.54
N ARG A 197 10.52 13.88 10.59
CA ARG A 197 9.77 13.03 11.52
C ARG A 197 8.58 13.74 12.15
N ARG A 198 8.74 14.99 12.60
CA ARG A 198 7.62 15.78 13.15
C ARG A 198 6.53 16.00 12.12
N VAL A 199 6.90 16.33 10.87
CA VAL A 199 5.92 16.54 9.79
C VAL A 199 5.21 15.24 9.42
N TYR A 200 5.95 14.13 9.41
CA TYR A 200 5.39 12.80 9.17
C TYR A 200 4.26 12.46 10.16
N TYR A 201 4.51 12.58 11.47
CA TYR A 201 3.46 12.28 12.46
C TYR A 201 2.30 13.28 12.43
N ARG A 202 2.53 14.55 12.09
CA ARG A 202 1.42 15.50 11.84
C ARG A 202 0.57 15.10 10.64
N LEU A 203 1.21 14.61 9.57
CA LEU A 203 0.53 14.12 8.38
C LEU A 203 -0.31 12.88 8.69
N LEU A 204 0.26 11.90 9.39
CA LEU A 204 -0.47 10.70 9.79
C LEU A 204 -1.65 11.03 10.72
N ASP A 205 -1.45 11.93 11.68
CA ASP A 205 -2.51 12.38 12.58
C ASP A 205 -3.65 13.07 11.82
N TYR A 206 -3.31 13.99 10.92
CA TYR A 206 -4.28 14.73 10.10
C TYR A 206 -5.16 13.77 9.28
N HIS A 207 -4.55 12.74 8.68
CA HIS A 207 -5.26 11.77 7.87
C HIS A 207 -5.81 10.56 8.64
N ARG A 208 -5.60 10.51 9.96
CA ARG A 208 -5.99 9.38 10.84
C ARG A 208 -5.37 8.03 10.44
N ASN A 209 -4.17 8.06 9.86
CA ASN A 209 -3.39 6.86 9.53
C ASN A 209 -2.66 6.34 10.79
N TYR A 210 -3.43 5.89 11.79
CA TYR A 210 -2.87 5.52 13.10
C TYR A 210 -2.04 4.23 13.06
N GLU A 211 -2.49 3.22 12.32
CA GLU A 211 -1.79 1.92 12.19
C GLU A 211 -0.35 2.11 11.69
N GLU A 212 -0.19 2.86 10.59
CA GLU A 212 1.12 3.15 10.00
C GLU A 212 2.05 3.92 10.93
N GLY A 213 1.51 4.86 11.70
CA GLY A 213 2.31 5.60 12.67
C GLY A 213 2.70 4.77 13.89
N ILE A 214 1.83 3.88 14.36
CA ILE A 214 2.15 2.93 15.43
C ILE A 214 3.26 1.99 14.97
N GLU A 215 3.16 1.42 13.77
CA GLU A 215 4.21 0.60 13.17
C GLU A 215 5.53 1.38 13.07
N ALA A 216 5.49 2.65 12.63
CA ALA A 216 6.69 3.47 12.55
C ALA A 216 7.32 3.74 13.94
N LEU A 217 6.51 3.97 14.99
CA LEU A 217 7.00 4.16 16.37
C LEU A 217 7.69 2.90 16.90
N PHE A 218 7.18 1.72 16.56
CA PHE A 218 7.79 0.44 16.93
C PHE A 218 9.22 0.30 16.41
N HIS A 219 9.45 0.67 15.15
CA HIS A 219 10.73 0.46 14.48
C HIS A 219 11.75 1.59 14.70
N SER A 220 11.30 2.82 14.96
CA SER A 220 12.14 4.02 14.86
C SER A 220 12.59 4.62 16.21
N ILE A 221 12.14 4.07 17.34
CA ILE A 221 12.43 4.63 18.67
C ILE A 221 13.39 3.71 19.39
N ASP A 222 14.54 4.24 19.82
CA ASP A 222 15.48 3.57 20.74
C ASP A 222 15.22 3.89 22.21
N ASP A 223 14.73 5.10 22.48
CA ASP A 223 14.34 5.56 23.81
C ASP A 223 13.02 6.33 23.72
N PRO A 224 11.91 5.82 24.30
CA PRO A 224 10.64 6.51 24.26
C PRO A 224 10.63 7.86 25.03
N LEU A 225 11.66 8.21 25.82
CA LEU A 225 11.82 9.57 26.34
C LEU A 225 12.10 10.61 25.25
N SER A 226 12.68 10.17 24.12
CA SER A 226 13.09 11.04 23.00
C SER A 226 11.92 11.46 22.09
N LEU A 227 10.71 10.98 22.39
CA LEU A 227 9.50 11.32 21.66
C LEU A 227 9.30 12.84 21.57
N THR A 228 9.11 13.31 20.34
CA THR A 228 8.75 14.68 20.03
C THR A 228 7.33 15.01 20.50
N PRO A 229 6.99 16.30 20.68
CA PRO A 229 5.62 16.70 21.03
C PRO A 229 4.57 16.17 20.03
N GLU A 230 4.90 16.17 18.74
CA GLU A 230 4.03 15.65 17.67
C GLU A 230 3.73 14.16 17.83
N GLU A 231 4.73 13.35 18.19
CA GLU A 231 4.53 11.92 18.41
C GLU A 231 3.71 11.63 19.67
N LYS A 232 3.94 12.38 20.75
CA LYS A 232 3.13 12.27 21.96
C LYS A 232 1.67 12.63 21.67
N GLN A 233 1.44 13.68 20.88
CA GLN A 233 0.11 14.06 20.44
C GLN A 233 -0.53 12.98 19.56
N PHE A 234 0.24 12.40 18.64
CA PHE A 234 -0.20 11.29 17.79
C PHE A 234 -0.62 10.07 18.64
N ILE A 235 0.20 9.64 19.60
CA ILE A 235 -0.11 8.52 20.52
C ILE A 235 -1.41 8.78 21.26
N LYS A 236 -1.58 9.99 21.79
CA LYS A 236 -2.81 10.38 22.50
C LYS A 236 -4.03 10.25 21.60
N LYS A 237 -3.98 10.76 20.38
CA LYS A 237 -5.12 10.69 19.44
C LYS A 237 -5.36 9.28 18.90
N ALA A 238 -4.32 8.49 18.67
CA ALA A 238 -4.44 7.08 18.29
C ALA A 238 -5.17 6.27 19.37
N ARG A 239 -4.86 6.54 20.65
CA ARG A 239 -5.56 5.99 21.81
C ARG A 239 -7.01 6.45 21.88
N ASP A 240 -7.28 7.74 21.71
CA ASP A 240 -8.65 8.28 21.76
C ASP A 240 -9.55 7.70 20.64
N ASN A 241 -8.97 7.26 19.52
CA ASN A 241 -9.68 6.55 18.44
C ASN A 241 -9.83 5.04 18.66
N GLY A 242 -9.35 4.49 19.78
CA GLY A 242 -9.52 3.07 20.13
C GLY A 242 -8.66 2.10 19.32
N SER A 243 -7.54 2.55 18.75
CA SER A 243 -6.62 1.67 18.01
C SER A 243 -6.03 0.61 18.95
N TYR A 244 -6.39 -0.66 18.80
CA TYR A 244 -5.89 -1.75 19.68
C TYR A 244 -4.35 -1.78 19.77
N ASP A 245 -3.68 -1.58 18.64
CA ASP A 245 -2.22 -1.62 18.53
C ASP A 245 -1.50 -0.58 19.40
N ILE A 246 -2.19 0.49 19.83
CA ILE A 246 -1.58 1.49 20.70
C ILE A 246 -1.33 0.94 22.11
N ARG A 247 -2.16 0.01 22.59
CA ARG A 247 -1.97 -0.61 23.91
C ARG A 247 -0.72 -1.46 23.88
N VAL A 248 -0.54 -2.22 22.80
CA VAL A 248 0.66 -3.05 22.57
C VAL A 248 1.91 -2.16 22.56
N LEU A 249 1.89 -1.04 21.83
CA LEU A 249 3.01 -0.08 21.84
C LEU A 249 3.31 0.45 23.24
N ILE A 250 2.28 0.81 24.01
CA ILE A 250 2.43 1.31 25.37
C ILE A 250 3.02 0.25 26.31
N HIS A 251 2.58 -1.01 26.23
CA HIS A 251 3.18 -2.12 26.98
C HIS A 251 4.69 -2.22 26.70
N HIS A 252 5.09 -2.15 25.43
CA HIS A 252 6.50 -2.15 25.05
C HIS A 252 7.26 -0.93 25.57
N PHE A 253 6.65 0.26 25.56
CA PHE A 253 7.27 1.46 26.13
C PHE A 253 7.52 1.32 27.63
N ILE A 254 6.57 0.77 28.38
CA ILE A 254 6.70 0.54 29.84
C ILE A 254 7.92 -0.33 30.13
N GLU A 255 8.05 -1.48 29.46
CA GLU A 255 9.19 -2.37 29.67
C GLU A 255 10.52 -1.69 29.35
N ARG A 256 10.59 -0.99 28.22
CA ARG A 256 11.80 -0.27 27.80
C ARG A 256 12.19 0.84 28.78
N PHE A 257 11.22 1.57 29.33
CA PHE A 257 11.48 2.55 30.38
C PHE A 257 12.06 1.89 31.63
N ILE A 258 11.50 0.77 32.07
CA ILE A 258 11.99 0.05 33.26
C ILE A 258 13.43 -0.45 33.04
N GLU A 259 13.73 -0.95 31.85
CA GLU A 259 15.05 -1.50 31.52
C GLU A 259 16.18 -0.47 31.49
N ARG A 260 15.86 0.82 31.29
CA ARG A 260 16.83 1.93 31.39
C ARG A 260 17.29 2.22 32.82
N LYS A 261 16.59 1.73 33.83
CA LYS A 261 16.97 1.76 35.26
C LYS A 261 17.29 3.14 35.84
N THR A 262 16.68 4.21 35.34
CA THR A 262 16.81 5.55 35.94
C THR A 262 15.48 6.04 36.50
N LYS A 263 15.53 6.88 37.53
CA LYS A 263 14.33 7.44 38.19
C LYS A 263 13.38 8.12 37.20
N ARG A 264 13.92 8.84 36.21
CA ARG A 264 13.13 9.52 35.17
C ARG A 264 12.35 8.52 34.34
N HIS A 265 12.97 7.43 33.89
CA HIS A 265 12.28 6.42 33.09
C HIS A 265 11.25 5.65 33.92
N TYR A 266 11.55 5.32 35.19
CA TYR A 266 10.55 4.72 36.07
C TYR A 266 9.32 5.61 36.22
N SER A 267 9.49 6.92 36.41
CA SER A 267 8.34 7.84 36.50
C SER A 267 7.50 7.83 35.22
N GLU A 268 8.11 7.80 34.04
CA GLU A 268 7.36 7.70 32.78
C GLU A 268 6.68 6.33 32.61
N ALA A 269 7.35 5.24 33.00
CA ALA A 269 6.73 3.91 33.01
C ALA A 269 5.45 3.91 33.85
N ILE A 270 5.49 4.52 35.05
CA ILE A 270 4.30 4.65 35.90
C ILE A 270 3.19 5.46 35.22
N ASN A 271 3.53 6.58 34.57
CA ASN A 271 2.55 7.38 33.83
C ASN A 271 1.84 6.52 32.76
N TYR A 272 2.60 5.73 31.99
CA TYR A 272 2.04 4.84 30.97
C TYR A 272 1.26 3.66 31.55
N ILE A 273 1.65 3.11 32.70
CA ILE A 273 0.87 2.10 33.43
C ILE A 273 -0.49 2.66 33.84
N GLN A 274 -0.54 3.89 34.36
CA GLN A 274 -1.80 4.56 34.72
C GLN A 274 -2.67 4.83 33.49
N LEU A 275 -2.07 5.15 32.34
CA LEU A 275 -2.81 5.29 31.08
C LEU A 275 -3.43 3.94 30.66
N LEU A 276 -2.68 2.85 30.71
CA LEU A 276 -3.22 1.51 30.42
C LEU A 276 -4.32 1.11 31.40
N GLN A 277 -4.17 1.41 32.68
CA GLN A 277 -5.21 1.12 33.69
C GLN A 277 -6.55 1.73 33.29
N GLN A 278 -6.54 2.98 32.81
CA GLN A 278 -7.75 3.66 32.34
C GLN A 278 -8.34 3.01 31.09
N ASP A 279 -7.49 2.50 30.20
CA ASP A 279 -7.92 1.86 28.95
C ASP A 279 -8.53 0.48 29.21
N TYR A 280 -7.93 -0.30 30.09
CA TYR A 280 -8.42 -1.63 30.46
C TYR A 280 -9.59 -1.59 31.44
N ALA A 281 -9.77 -0.53 32.23
CA ALA A 281 -10.91 -0.39 33.13
C ALA A 281 -12.27 -0.47 32.41
N LYS A 282 -12.31 -0.21 31.10
CA LYS A 282 -13.53 -0.29 30.29
C LYS A 282 -13.78 -1.67 29.69
N ASP A 283 -12.72 -2.41 29.39
CA ASP A 283 -12.80 -3.58 28.51
C ASP A 283 -12.34 -4.88 29.18
N ASP A 284 -11.29 -4.84 30.01
CA ASP A 284 -10.67 -6.04 30.59
C ASP A 284 -9.78 -5.70 31.80
N GLU A 285 -10.40 -5.39 32.94
CA GLU A 285 -9.70 -5.09 34.19
C GLU A 285 -8.86 -6.29 34.69
N GLY A 286 -9.33 -7.51 34.41
CA GLY A 286 -8.65 -8.76 34.77
C GLY A 286 -7.30 -8.92 34.06
N TYR A 287 -7.26 -8.63 32.76
CA TYR A 287 -6.01 -8.64 32.00
C TYR A 287 -5.01 -7.61 32.52
N PHE A 288 -5.46 -6.40 32.85
CA PHE A 288 -4.57 -5.39 33.43
C PHE A 288 -3.98 -5.83 34.78
N ALA A 289 -4.79 -6.44 35.66
CA ALA A 289 -4.32 -6.97 36.92
C ALA A 289 -3.26 -8.09 36.72
N ALA A 290 -3.50 -9.00 35.77
CA ALA A 290 -2.55 -10.05 35.42
C ALA A 290 -1.24 -9.49 34.84
N TYR A 291 -1.34 -8.50 33.94
CA TYR A 291 -0.18 -7.79 33.39
C TYR A 291 0.65 -7.12 34.50
N LEU A 292 0.00 -6.41 35.42
CA LEU A 292 0.67 -5.73 36.52
C LEU A 292 1.40 -6.71 37.44
N ALA A 293 0.77 -7.85 37.76
CA ALA A 293 1.39 -8.90 38.55
C ALA A 293 2.62 -9.50 37.85
N ALA A 294 2.54 -9.77 36.54
CA ALA A 294 3.66 -10.25 35.75
C ALA A 294 4.81 -9.24 35.71
N LEU A 295 4.50 -7.95 35.56
CA LEU A 295 5.48 -6.86 35.58
C LEU A 295 6.20 -6.77 36.95
N GLN A 296 5.45 -6.89 38.05
CA GLN A 296 6.01 -6.91 39.41
C GLN A 296 6.95 -8.08 39.63
N GLN A 297 6.56 -9.27 39.19
CA GLN A 297 7.36 -10.48 39.30
C GLN A 297 8.67 -10.34 38.49
N LYS A 298 8.57 -9.95 37.22
CA LYS A 298 9.70 -9.79 36.29
C LYS A 298 10.74 -8.78 36.81
N TYR A 299 10.30 -7.66 37.38
CA TYR A 299 11.17 -6.57 37.83
C TYR A 299 11.27 -6.45 39.36
N SER A 300 11.06 -7.56 40.10
CA SER A 300 11.08 -7.60 41.58
C SER A 300 12.37 -7.07 42.21
N ARG A 301 13.52 -7.22 41.54
CA ARG A 301 14.83 -6.76 42.02
C ARG A 301 15.05 -5.24 41.88
N LEU A 302 14.18 -4.53 41.15
CA LEU A 302 14.32 -3.09 40.93
C LEU A 302 13.57 -2.31 42.03
N ALA A 303 14.13 -2.28 43.24
CA ALA A 303 13.48 -1.71 44.44
C ALA A 303 12.95 -0.27 44.24
N SER A 304 13.68 0.58 43.49
CA SER A 304 13.22 1.95 43.18
C SER A 304 11.97 1.97 42.29
N PHE A 305 11.89 1.08 41.30
CA PHE A 305 10.71 0.94 40.46
C PHE A 305 9.52 0.40 41.27
N GLN A 306 9.74 -0.65 42.07
CA GLN A 306 8.71 -1.24 42.92
C GLN A 306 8.10 -0.20 43.89
N LYS A 307 8.96 0.64 44.49
CA LYS A 307 8.51 1.72 45.37
C LYS A 307 7.60 2.72 44.64
N GLU A 308 7.98 3.18 43.45
CA GLU A 308 7.15 4.10 42.66
C GLU A 308 5.82 3.45 42.25
N LEU A 309 5.84 2.16 41.86
CA LEU A 309 4.65 1.40 41.46
C LEU A 309 3.64 1.27 42.60
N ILE A 310 4.08 0.87 43.79
CA ILE A 310 3.21 0.73 44.96
C ILE A 310 2.63 2.09 45.37
N THR A 311 3.47 3.12 45.39
CA THR A 311 3.08 4.46 45.85
C THR A 311 2.03 5.11 44.95
N ARG A 312 2.10 4.90 43.63
CA ARG A 312 1.30 5.67 42.65
C ARG A 312 0.20 4.89 41.93
N VAL A 313 0.30 3.56 41.87
CA VAL A 313 -0.65 2.72 41.13
C VAL A 313 -1.48 1.87 42.08
N GLN A 314 -0.86 1.31 43.12
CA GLN A 314 -1.53 0.36 44.02
C GLN A 314 -2.02 0.99 45.32
N SER A 315 -1.62 2.23 45.63
CA SER A 315 -2.13 2.93 46.80
C SER A 315 -3.61 3.26 46.57
N PRO A 316 -4.54 2.74 47.39
CA PRO A 316 -5.95 3.05 47.26
C PRO A 316 -6.12 4.56 47.38
N SER A 317 -6.80 5.16 46.41
CA SER A 317 -7.13 6.58 46.42
C SER A 317 -7.98 6.87 47.66
N ASN A 318 -7.35 7.34 48.74
CA ASN A 318 -8.03 7.75 49.98
C ASN A 318 -9.03 8.91 49.76
N ASP A 319 -9.13 9.44 48.54
CA ASP A 319 -10.00 10.56 48.17
C ASP A 319 -11.50 10.20 48.09
N SER A 320 -11.87 8.92 48.16
CA SER A 320 -13.29 8.51 48.16
C SER A 320 -13.97 8.61 49.53
N GLN A 321 -13.23 8.87 50.63
CA GLN A 321 -13.82 8.94 51.98
C GLN A 321 -13.93 10.37 52.56
N SER A 322 -13.31 11.39 51.97
CA SER A 322 -13.36 12.77 52.48
C SER A 322 -14.66 13.53 52.16
N ALA A 323 -15.39 13.13 51.11
CA ALA A 323 -16.61 13.85 50.69
C ALA A 323 -17.89 13.48 51.46
N ARG A 324 -17.89 12.45 52.30
CA ARG A 324 -19.08 12.01 53.06
C ARG A 324 -19.14 12.47 54.53
N SER A 325 -18.09 13.10 55.05
CA SER A 325 -18.02 13.51 56.47
C SER A 325 -18.34 14.99 56.75
N LYS A 326 -18.88 15.74 55.77
CA LYS A 326 -19.35 17.14 55.95
C LYS A 326 -20.86 17.32 55.71
N ARG A 327 -21.65 16.27 55.87
CA ARG A 327 -23.11 16.36 56.03
C ARG A 327 -23.53 15.60 57.28
N LYS A 328 -23.30 16.20 58.44
CA LYS A 328 -24.09 15.98 59.65
C LYS A 328 -24.38 17.33 60.25
#